data_AF-A0A4R7ZHW5-F1
#
_entry.id   AF-A0A4R7ZHW5-F1
#
_cell.length_a   1.000
_cell.length_b   1.000
_cell.length_c   1.000
_cell.angle_alpha   90.00
_cell.angle_beta   90.00
_cell.angle_gamma   90.00
#
_symmetry.space_group_name_H-M   'P 1'
#
loop_
_entity.id
_entity.type
_entity.pdbx_description
1 polymer ?
#
loop_
_entity_poly.entity_id
_entity_poly.type
_entity_poly.pdbx_seq_one_letter_code
_entity_poly.pdbx_strand_id
1 'polypeptide(L)'
;MKLTKFAHACVRLEKDGKVLLVDPGSFSEDAAFEKADAILVTHEHQDHLDVDRVAALNVPVYTNAGVAAQLTALGDRVHVVEGGQSFDAAGFSVSAYGKDHAVILPEWGVPCENIGFLIDDAVYHPGDSFTQPDRAVHTNLVPISGPWFALPPAVEYARTIKSEQLIGIHDALLSPIGQSMFSRFLNSDERPYLGLAPGDVTEIN
;
A
#
# COMPACT_ATOMS: atom_id res chain seq x y z
N MET A 1 -1.05 16.95 -3.14
CA MET A 1 -1.61 15.66 -3.63
C MET A 1 -2.62 15.19 -2.61
N LYS A 2 -3.76 14.63 -3.03
CA LYS A 2 -4.79 14.15 -2.11
C LYS A 2 -4.68 12.64 -1.94
N LEU A 3 -4.67 12.15 -0.71
CA LEU A 3 -4.74 10.73 -0.36
C LEU A 3 -6.12 10.44 0.24
N THR A 4 -6.83 9.47 -0.35
CA THR A 4 -8.05 8.88 0.23
C THR A 4 -7.72 7.48 0.70
N LYS A 5 -8.05 7.17 1.95
CA LYS A 5 -7.90 5.80 2.47
C LYS A 5 -9.21 5.03 2.28
N PHE A 6 -9.12 3.80 1.78
CA PHE A 6 -10.22 2.85 1.73
C PHE A 6 -10.00 1.76 2.78
N ALA A 7 -10.91 0.79 2.85
CA ALA A 7 -10.75 -0.32 3.78
C ALA A 7 -9.40 -1.03 3.58
N HIS A 8 -8.78 -1.39 4.71
CA HIS A 8 -7.61 -2.24 4.77
C HIS A 8 -6.34 -1.60 4.18
N ALA A 9 -5.83 -2.08 3.04
CA ALA A 9 -4.61 -1.61 2.40
C ALA A 9 -4.87 -0.61 1.27
N CYS A 10 -6.10 -0.52 0.77
CA CYS A 10 -6.39 0.26 -0.43
C CYS A 10 -6.29 1.76 -0.17
N VAL A 11 -5.51 2.46 -1.01
CA VAL A 11 -5.42 3.92 -1.02
C VAL A 11 -5.55 4.45 -2.45
N ARG A 12 -6.09 5.66 -2.57
CA ARG A 12 -6.18 6.37 -3.84
C ARG A 12 -5.50 7.73 -3.74
N LEU A 13 -4.60 8.00 -4.68
CA LEU A 13 -3.89 9.26 -4.79
C LEU A 13 -4.44 10.06 -5.97
N GLU A 14 -4.72 11.34 -5.74
CA GLU A 14 -5.23 12.25 -6.75
C GLU A 14 -4.30 13.47 -6.87
N LYS A 15 -3.83 13.76 -8.09
CA LYS A 15 -2.93 14.87 -8.42
C LYS A 15 -3.18 15.31 -9.87
N ASP A 16 -3.33 16.61 -10.12
CA ASP A 16 -3.52 17.18 -11.47
C ASP A 16 -4.63 16.49 -12.30
N GLY A 17 -5.72 16.09 -11.65
CA GLY A 17 -6.86 15.39 -12.27
C GLY A 17 -6.63 13.90 -12.57
N LYS A 18 -5.43 13.38 -12.28
CA LYS A 18 -5.04 11.98 -12.40
C LYS A 18 -5.26 11.20 -11.11
N VAL A 19 -5.58 9.92 -11.26
CA VAL A 19 -5.92 9.02 -10.16
C VAL A 19 -5.05 7.77 -10.20
N LEU A 20 -4.32 7.52 -9.12
CA LEU A 20 -3.54 6.30 -8.92
C LEU A 20 -4.18 5.49 -7.79
N LEU A 21 -4.55 4.24 -8.07
CA LEU A 21 -5.15 3.33 -7.10
C LEU A 21 -4.11 2.29 -6.67
N VAL A 22 -3.92 2.07 -5.38
CA VAL A 22 -2.90 1.16 -4.83
C VAL A 22 -3.58 0.11 -3.96
N ASP A 23 -3.21 -1.15 -4.16
CA ASP A 23 -3.74 -2.33 -3.46
C ASP A 23 -5.27 -2.40 -3.36
N PRO A 24 -6.01 -2.30 -4.50
CA PRO A 24 -7.46 -2.42 -4.51
C PRO A 24 -7.90 -3.89 -4.36
N GLY A 25 -7.74 -4.43 -3.16
CA GLY A 25 -8.16 -5.77 -2.81
C GLY A 25 -9.65 -5.91 -2.53
N SER A 26 -10.08 -7.15 -2.33
CA SER A 26 -11.48 -7.55 -2.16
C SER A 26 -12.20 -6.94 -0.95
N PHE A 27 -11.47 -6.39 0.04
CA PHE A 27 -12.05 -5.70 1.19
C PHE A 27 -12.42 -4.25 0.88
N SER A 28 -11.92 -3.70 -0.23
CA SER A 28 -12.13 -2.31 -0.64
C SER A 28 -13.56 -2.08 -1.12
N GLU A 29 -14.12 -0.92 -0.75
CA GLU A 29 -15.47 -0.51 -1.13
C GLU A 29 -15.61 -0.24 -2.63
N ASP A 30 -16.83 -0.24 -3.15
CA ASP A 30 -17.13 0.13 -4.56
C ASP A 30 -16.58 1.51 -4.95
N ALA A 31 -16.58 2.45 -4.00
CA ALA A 31 -16.04 3.79 -4.20
C ALA A 31 -14.55 3.81 -4.59
N ALA A 32 -13.77 2.78 -4.24
CA ALA A 32 -12.36 2.67 -4.64
C ALA A 32 -12.20 2.44 -6.15
N PHE A 33 -13.17 1.78 -6.78
CA PHE A 33 -13.13 1.35 -8.19
C PHE A 33 -13.93 2.27 -9.12
N GLU A 34 -14.43 3.41 -8.63
CA GLU A 34 -15.18 4.35 -9.48
C GLU A 34 -14.31 5.02 -10.55
N LYS A 35 -13.02 5.26 -10.25
CA LYS A 35 -12.05 5.87 -11.16
C LYS A 35 -10.62 5.49 -10.78
N ALA A 36 -9.84 5.11 -11.79
CA ALA A 36 -8.39 5.05 -11.75
C ALA A 36 -7.86 5.40 -13.16
N ASP A 37 -6.67 6.01 -13.23
CA ASP A 37 -5.90 6.18 -14.48
C ASP A 37 -4.77 5.13 -14.57
N ALA A 38 -4.31 4.60 -13.42
CA ALA A 38 -3.40 3.46 -13.30
C ALA A 38 -3.59 2.77 -11.94
N ILE A 39 -3.16 1.51 -11.84
CA ILE A 39 -3.25 0.69 -10.63
C ILE A 39 -1.86 0.18 -10.25
N LEU A 40 -1.52 0.24 -8.97
CA LEU A 40 -0.36 -0.43 -8.40
C LEU A 40 -0.84 -1.58 -7.49
N VAL A 41 -0.18 -2.74 -7.56
CA VAL A 41 -0.46 -3.88 -6.68
C VAL A 41 0.85 -4.39 -6.09
N THR A 42 0.90 -4.52 -4.77
CA THR A 42 2.12 -4.89 -4.04
C THR A 42 2.40 -6.38 -4.11
N HIS A 43 1.36 -7.21 -3.99
CA HIS A 43 1.43 -8.68 -4.01
C HIS A 43 0.06 -9.34 -4.28
N GLU A 44 0.06 -10.68 -4.35
CA GLU A 44 -1.00 -11.48 -4.96
C GLU A 44 -2.13 -11.93 -4.02
N HIS A 45 -2.11 -11.52 -2.75
CA HIS A 45 -3.18 -11.87 -1.81
C HIS A 45 -4.48 -11.10 -2.10
N GLN A 46 -5.60 -11.75 -1.81
CA GLN A 46 -6.94 -11.30 -2.19
C GLN A 46 -7.36 -9.98 -1.51
N ASP A 47 -6.81 -9.66 -0.35
CA ASP A 47 -7.00 -8.42 0.39
C ASP A 47 -6.19 -7.24 -0.17
N HIS A 48 -5.30 -7.49 -1.14
CA HIS A 48 -4.55 -6.49 -1.93
C HIS A 48 -4.93 -6.48 -3.42
N LEU A 49 -5.46 -7.60 -3.93
CA LEU A 49 -5.86 -7.78 -5.33
C LEU A 49 -7.27 -8.35 -5.47
N ASP A 50 -8.18 -7.56 -6.05
CA ASP A 50 -9.44 -8.04 -6.61
C ASP A 50 -9.34 -8.15 -8.14
N VAL A 51 -9.04 -9.36 -8.64
CA VAL A 51 -8.76 -9.61 -10.07
C VAL A 51 -9.89 -9.12 -10.97
N ASP A 52 -11.15 -9.44 -10.64
CA ASP A 52 -12.29 -9.14 -11.49
C ASP A 52 -12.56 -7.63 -11.56
N ARG A 53 -12.47 -6.94 -10.41
CA ARG A 53 -12.71 -5.49 -10.36
C ARG A 53 -11.55 -4.69 -10.95
N VAL A 54 -10.31 -5.15 -10.77
CA VAL A 54 -9.13 -4.58 -11.44
C VAL A 54 -9.23 -4.75 -12.95
N ALA A 55 -9.66 -5.92 -13.43
CA ALA A 55 -9.83 -6.17 -14.86
C ALA A 55 -10.88 -5.22 -15.49
N ALA A 56 -11.96 -4.93 -14.76
CA ALA A 56 -13.06 -4.07 -15.20
C ALA A 56 -12.69 -2.59 -15.37
N LEU A 57 -11.69 -2.09 -14.62
CA LEU A 57 -11.23 -0.69 -14.70
C LEU A 57 -10.56 -0.33 -16.03
N ASN A 58 -10.09 -1.33 -16.80
CA ASN A 58 -9.48 -1.16 -18.12
C ASN A 58 -8.35 -0.11 -18.19
N VAL A 59 -7.50 -0.05 -17.16
CA VAL A 59 -6.31 0.81 -17.08
C VAL A 59 -5.02 -0.01 -16.96
N PRO A 60 -3.82 0.60 -17.12
CA PRO A 60 -2.55 -0.05 -16.85
C PRO A 60 -2.42 -0.47 -15.38
N VAL A 61 -1.82 -1.65 -15.15
CA VAL A 61 -1.52 -2.21 -13.83
C VAL A 61 -0.01 -2.42 -13.72
N TYR A 62 0.62 -1.90 -12.68
CA TYR A 62 2.03 -2.07 -12.39
C TYR A 62 2.19 -2.91 -11.13
N THR A 63 2.93 -4.01 -11.23
CA THR A 63 2.95 -5.03 -10.17
C THR A 63 4.12 -6.01 -10.31
N ASN A 64 4.36 -6.87 -9.32
CA ASN A 64 5.37 -7.93 -9.40
C ASN A 64 4.94 -9.12 -10.30
N ALA A 65 5.86 -10.07 -10.49
CA ALA A 65 5.64 -11.22 -11.37
C ALA A 65 4.54 -12.18 -10.87
N GLY A 66 4.37 -12.34 -9.55
CA GLY A 66 3.33 -13.19 -8.97
C GLY A 66 1.92 -12.70 -9.28
N VAL A 67 1.66 -11.41 -9.07
CA VAL A 67 0.38 -10.79 -9.45
C VAL A 67 0.16 -10.85 -10.96
N ALA A 68 1.18 -10.58 -11.76
CA ALA A 68 1.06 -10.62 -13.21
C ALA A 68 0.62 -12.01 -13.73
N ALA A 69 1.02 -13.08 -13.05
CA ALA A 69 0.57 -14.44 -13.35
C ALA A 69 -0.95 -14.64 -13.15
N GLN A 70 -1.58 -13.88 -12.25
CA GLN A 70 -3.04 -13.89 -12.06
C GLN A 70 -3.78 -12.99 -13.06
N LEU A 71 -3.09 -12.03 -13.68
CA LEU A 71 -3.66 -11.02 -14.57
C LEU A 71 -3.38 -11.26 -16.06
N THR A 72 -3.04 -12.49 -16.45
CA THR A 72 -2.65 -12.82 -17.84
C THR A 72 -3.68 -12.39 -18.90
N ALA A 73 -4.97 -12.42 -18.58
CA ALA A 73 -6.05 -11.99 -19.48
C ALA A 73 -6.02 -10.49 -19.82
N LEU A 74 -5.30 -9.66 -19.04
CA LEU A 74 -5.20 -8.22 -19.25
C LEU A 74 -4.13 -7.85 -20.30
N GLY A 75 -3.25 -8.81 -20.67
CA GLY A 75 -2.24 -8.64 -21.73
C GLY A 75 -1.27 -7.49 -21.46
N ASP A 76 -1.03 -6.67 -22.49
CA ASP A 76 -0.06 -5.56 -22.46
C ASP A 76 -0.39 -4.44 -21.47
N ARG A 77 -1.54 -4.51 -20.78
CA ARG A 77 -1.87 -3.59 -19.68
C ARG A 77 -1.11 -3.89 -18.40
N VAL A 78 -0.53 -5.08 -18.25
CA VAL A 78 0.21 -5.48 -17.05
C VAL A 78 1.69 -5.22 -17.24
N HIS A 79 2.25 -4.37 -16.40
CA HIS A 79 3.66 -4.01 -16.38
C HIS A 79 4.32 -4.66 -15.16
N VAL A 80 5.19 -5.63 -15.40
CA VAL A 80 5.97 -6.27 -14.34
C VAL A 80 7.07 -5.33 -13.87
N VAL A 81 7.17 -5.15 -12.55
CA VAL A 81 8.18 -4.32 -11.88
C VAL A 81 8.83 -5.10 -10.73
N GLU A 82 10.09 -4.79 -10.47
CA GLU A 82 10.91 -5.39 -9.41
C GLU A 82 11.42 -4.30 -8.45
N GLY A 83 11.79 -4.70 -7.22
CA GLY A 83 12.43 -3.81 -6.27
C GLY A 83 13.70 -3.16 -6.84
N GLY A 84 13.85 -1.86 -6.64
CA GLY A 84 14.93 -1.03 -7.17
C GLY A 84 14.62 -0.36 -8.52
N GLN A 85 13.49 -0.69 -9.15
CA GLN A 85 13.06 -0.02 -10.38
C GLN A 85 12.27 1.25 -10.10
N SER A 86 12.27 2.16 -11.06
CA SER A 86 11.44 3.37 -11.06
C SER A 86 10.75 3.55 -12.40
N PHE A 87 9.53 4.07 -12.37
CA PHE A 87 8.64 4.21 -13.52
C PHE A 87 7.63 5.32 -13.28
N ASP A 88 6.90 5.71 -14.32
CA ASP A 88 5.77 6.63 -14.21
C ASP A 88 4.45 5.88 -14.40
N ALA A 89 3.47 6.21 -13.55
CA ALA A 89 2.11 5.67 -13.63
C ALA A 89 1.11 6.81 -13.41
N ALA A 90 0.21 7.05 -14.36
CA ALA A 90 -0.79 8.13 -14.30
C ALA A 90 -0.23 9.54 -13.96
N GLY A 91 1.02 9.85 -14.33
CA GLY A 91 1.65 11.16 -14.01
C GLY A 91 2.25 11.25 -12.59
N PHE A 92 2.33 10.13 -11.89
CA PHE A 92 3.07 9.98 -10.64
C PHE A 92 4.40 9.29 -10.92
N SER A 93 5.47 9.78 -10.30
CA SER A 93 6.74 9.06 -10.27
C SER A 93 6.68 7.98 -9.20
N VAL A 94 7.06 6.76 -9.53
CA VAL A 94 6.98 5.60 -8.64
C VAL A 94 8.31 4.88 -8.57
N SER A 95 8.79 4.59 -7.37
CA SER A 95 9.94 3.72 -7.11
C SER A 95 9.48 2.49 -6.34
N ALA A 96 9.82 1.30 -6.84
CA ALA A 96 9.50 0.03 -6.22
C ALA A 96 10.63 -0.42 -5.27
N TYR A 97 10.28 -1.00 -4.12
CA TYR A 97 11.23 -1.44 -3.09
C TYR A 97 10.89 -2.84 -2.60
N GLY A 98 11.92 -3.60 -2.22
CA GLY A 98 11.74 -4.92 -1.62
C GLY A 98 11.50 -6.01 -2.63
N LYS A 99 11.19 -7.19 -2.10
CA LYS A 99 10.97 -8.40 -2.88
C LYS A 99 10.11 -9.38 -2.12
N ASP A 100 10.31 -9.48 -0.81
CA ASP A 100 9.70 -10.53 0.00
C ASP A 100 8.56 -9.96 0.85
N HIS A 101 7.44 -10.67 0.86
CA HIS A 101 6.39 -10.51 1.86
C HIS A 101 6.94 -10.90 3.25
N ALA A 102 6.42 -10.27 4.31
CA ALA A 102 6.76 -10.67 5.68
C ALA A 102 6.36 -12.13 5.96
N VAL A 103 7.16 -12.83 6.75
CA VAL A 103 6.91 -14.25 7.06
C VAL A 103 5.68 -14.36 7.98
N ILE A 104 4.69 -15.17 7.57
CA ILE A 104 3.50 -15.48 8.39
C ILE A 104 3.86 -16.52 9.46
N LEU A 105 4.37 -17.68 9.03
CA LEU A 105 4.86 -18.74 9.89
C LEU A 105 6.27 -19.15 9.43
N PRO A 106 7.28 -19.23 10.33
CA PRO A 106 8.65 -19.55 9.97
C PRO A 106 8.79 -20.85 9.16
N GLU A 107 7.98 -21.87 9.47
CA GLU A 107 7.97 -23.16 8.78
C GLU A 107 7.47 -23.10 7.33
N TRP A 108 6.77 -22.03 6.94
CA TRP A 108 6.29 -21.82 5.57
C TRP A 108 7.25 -20.98 4.72
N GLY A 109 8.20 -20.29 5.35
CA GLY A 109 9.09 -19.36 4.66
C GLY A 109 8.36 -18.09 4.19
N VAL A 110 8.94 -17.42 3.18
CA VAL A 110 8.32 -16.25 2.53
C VAL A 110 7.16 -16.73 1.66
N PRO A 111 5.93 -16.22 1.85
CA PRO A 111 4.76 -16.76 1.16
C PRO A 111 4.72 -16.41 -0.33
N CYS A 112 5.11 -15.19 -0.69
CA CYS A 112 5.08 -14.66 -2.05
C CYS A 112 6.00 -13.43 -2.17
N GLU A 113 6.12 -12.92 -3.41
CA GLU A 113 6.79 -11.63 -3.63
C GLU A 113 5.90 -10.47 -3.16
N ASN A 114 6.50 -9.49 -2.48
CA ASN A 114 5.88 -8.21 -2.14
C ASN A 114 6.85 -7.07 -2.46
N ILE A 115 6.37 -6.13 -3.26
CA ILE A 115 7.06 -4.87 -3.51
C ILE A 115 6.30 -3.70 -2.89
N GLY A 116 7.00 -2.81 -2.20
CA GLY A 116 6.46 -1.53 -1.74
C GLY A 116 6.64 -0.43 -2.80
N PHE A 117 5.80 0.60 -2.76
CA PHE A 117 5.83 1.72 -3.70
C PHE A 117 6.07 3.04 -2.96
N LEU A 118 7.11 3.77 -3.36
CA LEU A 118 7.28 5.18 -3.04
C LEU A 118 6.74 6.01 -4.19
N ILE A 119 5.77 6.86 -3.91
CA ILE A 119 5.03 7.64 -4.91
C ILE A 119 5.33 9.13 -4.71
N ASP A 120 5.82 9.77 -5.77
CA ASP A 120 6.27 11.17 -5.83
C ASP A 120 7.25 11.57 -4.71
N ASP A 121 8.11 10.64 -4.28
CA ASP A 121 8.99 10.80 -3.09
C ASP A 121 8.23 11.22 -1.80
N ALA A 122 6.91 11.06 -1.77
CA ALA A 122 6.03 11.63 -0.75
C ALA A 122 5.27 10.57 0.04
N VAL A 123 4.68 9.57 -0.61
CA VAL A 123 3.87 8.52 0.04
C VAL A 123 4.54 7.17 -0.15
N TYR A 124 4.85 6.47 0.95
CA TYR A 124 5.37 5.11 0.89
C TYR A 124 4.31 4.09 1.32
N HIS A 125 3.99 3.15 0.43
CA HIS A 125 3.10 2.01 0.67
C HIS A 125 3.92 0.72 0.70
N PRO A 126 4.16 0.07 1.86
CA PRO A 126 5.05 -1.09 1.93
C PRO A 126 4.43 -2.41 1.48
N GLY A 127 3.10 -2.44 1.28
CA GLY A 127 2.35 -3.68 1.18
C GLY A 127 2.46 -4.47 2.48
N ASP A 128 2.56 -5.79 2.38
CA ASP A 128 2.68 -6.69 3.52
C ASP A 128 4.11 -7.02 3.85
N SER A 129 4.89 -5.96 4.07
CA SER A 129 6.28 -6.06 4.50
C SER A 129 6.65 -4.88 5.39
N PHE A 130 7.81 -5.00 6.04
CA PHE A 130 8.49 -3.87 6.69
C PHE A 130 9.70 -3.40 5.88
N THR A 131 9.68 -3.62 4.56
CA THR A 131 10.72 -3.11 3.64
C THR A 131 10.73 -1.59 3.70
N GLN A 132 11.91 -0.99 3.84
CA GLN A 132 12.07 0.47 3.92
C GLN A 132 12.41 1.07 2.55
N PRO A 133 11.96 2.30 2.25
CA PRO A 133 12.52 3.08 1.17
C PRO A 133 13.94 3.57 1.55
N ASP A 134 14.72 4.00 0.57
CA ASP A 134 16.10 4.46 0.75
C ASP A 134 16.20 5.95 1.16
N ARG A 135 15.07 6.63 1.40
CA ARG A 135 15.01 8.07 1.68
C ARG A 135 13.86 8.45 2.62
N ALA A 136 13.87 9.69 3.07
CA ALA A 136 12.78 10.27 3.84
C ALA A 136 11.54 10.47 2.96
N VAL A 137 10.36 10.40 3.56
CA VAL A 137 9.06 10.52 2.87
C VAL A 137 8.14 11.44 3.67
N HIS A 138 7.20 12.12 3.04
CA HIS A 138 6.21 12.88 3.82
C HIS A 138 5.32 11.95 4.65
N THR A 139 4.72 10.95 4.00
CA THR A 139 3.75 10.02 4.60
C THR A 139 4.23 8.59 4.46
N ASN A 140 4.37 7.91 5.60
CA ASN A 140 4.68 6.48 5.64
C ASN A 140 3.41 5.69 6.02
N LEU A 141 2.98 4.77 5.15
CA LEU A 141 1.89 3.86 5.47
C LEU A 141 2.43 2.69 6.31
N VAL A 142 1.71 2.32 7.36
CA VAL A 142 2.15 1.30 8.33
C VAL A 142 1.09 0.22 8.44
N PRO A 143 1.38 -1.04 8.03
CA PRO A 143 0.52 -2.17 8.34
C PRO A 143 0.40 -2.35 9.85
N ILE A 144 -0.83 -2.42 10.37
CA ILE A 144 -1.11 -2.54 11.81
C ILE A 144 -1.85 -3.81 12.21
N SER A 145 -2.10 -4.72 11.28
CA SER A 145 -2.65 -6.04 11.56
C SER A 145 -2.21 -7.02 10.49
N GLY A 146 -2.67 -8.25 10.59
CA GLY A 146 -2.42 -9.32 9.61
C GLY A 146 -1.84 -10.58 10.23
N PRO A 147 -1.96 -11.74 9.56
CA PRO A 147 -1.41 -12.99 10.08
C PRO A 147 0.11 -12.97 10.29
N TRP A 148 0.83 -12.18 9.50
CA TRP A 148 2.28 -11.97 9.57
C TRP A 148 2.70 -10.86 10.55
N PHE A 149 1.74 -10.07 11.03
CA PHE A 149 2.02 -8.85 11.75
C PHE A 149 2.62 -9.12 13.13
N ALA A 150 3.64 -8.32 13.48
CA ALA A 150 4.17 -8.23 14.83
C ALA A 150 4.37 -6.76 15.24
N LEU A 151 3.91 -6.41 16.44
CA LEU A 151 3.94 -5.02 16.92
C LEU A 151 5.36 -4.43 17.03
N PRO A 152 6.37 -5.10 17.66
CA PRO A 152 7.68 -4.49 17.80
C PRO A 152 8.36 -4.17 16.45
N PRO A 153 8.39 -5.08 15.46
CA PRO A 153 8.89 -4.77 14.12
C PRO A 153 8.13 -3.64 13.42
N ALA A 154 6.80 -3.57 13.57
CA ALA A 154 6.00 -2.50 12.98
C ALA A 154 6.35 -1.12 13.56
N VAL A 155 6.51 -1.03 14.87
CA VAL A 155 6.93 0.22 15.55
C VAL A 155 8.36 0.60 15.15
N GLU A 156 9.26 -0.38 15.04
CA GLU A 156 10.65 -0.13 14.62
C GLU A 156 10.72 0.37 13.17
N TYR A 157 10.00 -0.30 12.26
CA TYR A 157 9.80 0.13 10.88
C TYR A 157 9.28 1.57 10.81
N ALA A 158 8.19 1.83 11.54
CA ALA A 158 7.54 3.13 11.55
C ALA A 158 8.43 4.24 12.12
N ARG A 159 9.39 3.93 13.00
CA ARG A 159 10.35 4.88 13.59
C ARG A 159 11.59 5.10 12.73
N THR A 160 12.09 4.04 12.10
CA THR A 160 13.36 4.06 11.35
C THR A 160 13.24 4.89 10.08
N ILE A 161 12.12 4.79 9.37
CA ILE A 161 11.86 5.64 8.20
C ILE A 161 11.68 7.07 8.68
N LYS A 162 12.42 8.03 8.11
CA LYS A 162 12.18 9.45 8.40
C LYS A 162 10.93 9.89 7.67
N SER A 163 9.83 10.11 8.41
CA SER A 163 8.62 10.69 7.84
C SER A 163 8.00 11.80 8.68
N GLU A 164 7.21 12.65 8.02
CA GLU A 164 6.47 13.74 8.65
C GLU A 164 5.18 13.23 9.31
N GLN A 165 4.56 12.19 8.74
CA GLN A 165 3.38 11.56 9.32
C GLN A 165 3.32 10.05 9.04
N LEU A 166 2.46 9.36 9.80
CA LEU A 166 2.10 7.96 9.62
C LEU A 166 0.61 7.83 9.33
N ILE A 167 0.24 6.88 8.47
CA ILE A 167 -1.16 6.44 8.31
C ILE A 167 -1.17 4.92 8.47
N GLY A 168 -2.06 4.41 9.33
CA GLY A 168 -2.23 2.97 9.48
C GLY A 168 -2.97 2.37 8.29
N ILE A 169 -2.51 1.21 7.81
CA ILE A 169 -3.18 0.36 6.82
C ILE A 169 -3.29 -1.08 7.34
N HIS A 170 -3.93 -1.95 6.59
CA HIS A 170 -4.11 -3.36 6.95
C HIS A 170 -4.85 -3.51 8.29
N ASP A 171 -5.92 -2.74 8.49
CA ASP A 171 -6.60 -2.56 9.78
C ASP A 171 -7.99 -3.20 9.89
N ALA A 172 -8.54 -3.71 8.78
CA ALA A 172 -9.88 -4.32 8.73
C ALA A 172 -10.11 -5.48 9.73
N LEU A 173 -9.05 -6.17 10.15
CA LEU A 173 -9.12 -7.25 11.15
C LEU A 173 -9.16 -6.74 12.59
N LEU A 174 -8.96 -5.44 12.82
CA LEU A 174 -8.94 -4.85 14.16
C LEU A 174 -10.32 -4.33 14.55
N SER A 175 -10.71 -4.60 15.79
CA SER A 175 -11.78 -3.86 16.44
C SER A 175 -11.38 -2.39 16.66
N PRO A 176 -12.33 -1.48 16.91
CA PRO A 176 -12.01 -0.09 17.25
C PRO A 176 -11.06 0.05 18.45
N ILE A 177 -11.13 -0.89 19.41
CA ILE A 177 -10.19 -0.94 20.55
C ILE A 177 -8.76 -1.19 20.05
N GLY A 178 -8.59 -2.17 19.16
CA GLY A 178 -7.30 -2.48 18.55
C GLY A 178 -6.72 -1.30 17.78
N GLN A 179 -7.54 -0.65 16.94
CA GLN A 179 -7.11 0.54 16.19
C GLN A 179 -6.68 1.69 17.12
N SER A 180 -7.42 1.93 18.22
CA SER A 180 -7.06 2.96 19.20
C SER A 180 -5.73 2.70 19.91
N MET A 181 -5.36 1.43 20.05
CA MET A 181 -4.09 1.02 20.65
C MET A 181 -2.90 1.43 19.78
N PHE A 182 -3.01 1.33 18.45
CA PHE A 182 -1.94 1.69 17.53
C PHE A 182 -1.60 3.17 17.54
N SER A 183 -2.61 4.03 17.70
CA SER A 183 -2.36 5.46 17.91
C SER A 183 -1.41 5.70 19.10
N ARG A 184 -1.52 4.94 20.19
CA ARG A 184 -0.63 5.10 21.36
C ARG A 184 0.82 4.67 21.10
N PHE A 185 1.05 3.71 20.22
CA PHE A 185 2.39 3.19 19.93
C PHE A 185 3.11 3.98 18.83
N LEU A 186 2.34 4.47 17.86
CA LEU A 186 2.87 5.10 16.64
C LEU A 186 2.88 6.63 16.69
N ASN A 187 1.92 7.25 17.40
CA ASN A 187 1.80 8.71 17.41
C ASN A 187 2.91 9.38 18.22
N SER A 188 3.49 10.45 17.67
CA SER A 188 4.37 11.38 18.40
C SER A 188 4.19 12.81 17.90
N ASP A 189 4.74 13.79 18.62
CA ASP A 189 4.72 15.20 18.20
C ASP A 189 5.55 15.44 16.93
N GLU A 190 6.64 14.71 16.76
CA GLU A 190 7.52 14.79 15.59
C GLU A 190 6.93 14.07 14.37
N ARG A 191 6.04 13.10 14.60
CA ARG A 191 5.46 12.25 13.59
C ARG A 191 4.05 11.83 14.00
N PRO A 192 3.04 12.68 13.75
CA PRO A 192 1.66 12.34 14.03
C PRO A 192 1.23 11.07 13.29
N TYR A 193 0.46 10.24 13.98
CA TYR A 193 -0.24 9.09 13.42
C TYR A 193 -1.68 9.48 13.12
N LEU A 194 -2.05 9.38 11.85
CA LEU A 194 -3.39 9.64 11.36
C LEU A 194 -4.14 8.31 11.24
N GLY A 195 -5.03 8.05 12.21
CA GLY A 195 -5.95 6.92 12.19
C GLY A 195 -7.13 7.18 11.26
N LEU A 196 -6.87 7.28 9.96
CA LEU A 196 -7.90 7.51 8.94
C LEU A 196 -8.86 6.32 8.86
N ALA A 197 -10.16 6.59 8.86
CA ALA A 197 -11.20 5.63 8.55
C ALA A 197 -11.37 5.47 7.03
N PRO A 198 -12.01 4.40 6.54
CA PRO A 198 -12.33 4.29 5.13
C PRO A 198 -13.21 5.45 4.64
N GLY A 199 -12.83 6.05 3.52
CA GLY A 199 -13.42 7.27 2.96
C GLY A 199 -12.77 8.57 3.44
N ASP A 200 -11.96 8.54 4.50
CA ASP A 200 -11.25 9.73 4.98
C ASP A 200 -10.19 10.19 3.98
N VAL A 201 -9.99 11.50 3.96
CA VAL A 201 -9.11 12.20 3.04
C VAL A 201 -8.08 13.00 3.81
N THR A 202 -6.85 13.00 3.32
CA THR A 202 -5.81 13.94 3.76
C THR A 202 -5.09 14.55 2.56
N GLU A 203 -4.68 15.81 2.70
CA GLU A 203 -3.74 16.44 1.77
C GLU A 203 -2.31 16.07 2.15
N ILE A 204 -1.50 15.79 1.13
CA ILE A 204 -0.06 15.56 1.20
C ILE A 204 0.59 16.75 0.48
N ASN A 205 1.34 17.56 1.23
CA ASN A 205 1.97 18.78 0.72
C ASN A 205 3.35 18.52 0.15
#